data_AF-A0A8J3F8A4-F1
#
_entry.id   AF-A0A8J3F8A4-F1
#
_cell.length_a   1.000
_cell.length_b   1.000
_cell.length_c   1.000
_cell.angle_alpha   90.00
_cell.angle_beta   90.00
_cell.angle_gamma   90.00
#
_symmetry.space_group_name_H-M   'P 1'
#
loop_
_entity.id
_entity.type
_entity.pdbx_description
1 polymer ?
#
loop_
_entity_poly.entity_id
_entity_poly.type
_entity_poly.pdbx_seq_one_letter_code
_entity_poly.pdbx_strand_id
1 'polypeptide(L)'
;MEQQGFDTIALDRASGECVLTLIDHLPWDAQHLYDLQQRINLCLRTIESGELFLSHPDAADGEFAIVLRCIHEPDTEARAFLEQAREMLDEAGYRLRFGPLGSAYADTSA
;
A
#
# COMPACT_ATOMS: atom_id res chain seq x y z
N MET A 1 13.52 -13.17 -9.96
CA MET A 1 13.37 -12.85 -8.52
C MET A 1 11.97 -12.30 -8.35
N GLU A 2 11.17 -12.90 -7.48
CA GLU A 2 9.81 -12.46 -7.19
C GLU A 2 9.86 -10.99 -6.77
N GLN A 3 9.41 -10.08 -7.65
CA GLN A 3 9.06 -8.74 -7.23
C GLN A 3 7.70 -8.88 -6.56
N GLN A 4 7.68 -9.19 -5.27
CA GLN A 4 6.44 -9.21 -4.51
C GLN A 4 5.98 -7.76 -4.37
N GLY A 5 5.02 -7.36 -5.20
CA GLY A 5 4.46 -6.01 -5.19
C GLY A 5 3.78 -5.68 -3.87
N PHE A 6 3.13 -6.68 -3.25
CA PHE A 6 2.44 -6.60 -1.98
C PHE A 6 2.68 -7.85 -1.12
N ASP A 7 2.55 -7.70 0.20
CA ASP A 7 2.82 -8.77 1.16
C ASP A 7 1.58 -9.62 1.45
N THR A 8 0.39 -9.02 1.34
CA THR A 8 -0.87 -9.72 1.59
C THR A 8 -2.00 -9.12 0.77
N ILE A 9 -2.94 -9.96 0.36
CA ILE A 9 -4.23 -9.57 -0.21
C ILE A 9 -5.35 -10.04 0.71
N ALA A 10 -6.33 -9.18 0.95
CA ALA A 10 -7.56 -9.52 1.65
C ALA A 10 -8.77 -8.95 0.90
N LEU A 11 -9.84 -9.73 0.83
CA LEU A 11 -11.14 -9.24 0.37
C LEU A 11 -12.03 -8.99 1.58
N ASP A 12 -12.39 -7.74 1.83
CA ASP A 12 -13.42 -7.42 2.80
C ASP A 12 -14.78 -7.79 2.22
N ARG A 13 -15.37 -8.88 2.71
CA ARG A 13 -16.68 -9.36 2.22
C ARG A 13 -17.84 -8.45 2.60
N ALA A 14 -17.67 -7.56 3.58
CA ALA A 14 -18.73 -6.65 4.01
C ALA A 14 -18.84 -5.43 3.08
N SER A 15 -17.70 -4.85 2.68
CA SER A 15 -17.64 -3.70 1.77
C SER A 15 -17.46 -4.09 0.30
N GLY A 16 -16.93 -5.29 0.04
CA GLY A 16 -16.44 -5.69 -1.29
C GLY A 16 -15.06 -5.12 -1.62
N GLU A 17 -14.39 -4.44 -0.68
CA GLU A 17 -13.09 -3.82 -0.92
C GLU A 17 -11.96 -4.85 -0.97
N CYS A 18 -11.18 -4.85 -2.05
CA CYS A 18 -9.96 -5.62 -2.19
C CYS A 18 -8.78 -4.80 -1.64
N VAL A 19 -8.16 -5.31 -0.58
CA VAL A 19 -7.11 -4.65 0.17
C VAL A 19 -5.76 -5.33 -0.11
N LEU A 20 -4.85 -4.60 -0.74
CA LEU A 20 -3.44 -4.97 -0.88
C LEU A 20 -2.64 -4.34 0.26
N THR A 21 -1.99 -5.15 1.08
CA THR A 21 -1.20 -4.67 2.22
C THR A 21 0.29 -4.70 1.90
N LEU A 22 0.95 -3.56 2.15
CA LEU A 22 2.39 -3.37 2.14
C LEU A 22 2.89 -3.25 3.58
N ILE A 23 3.78 -4.13 3.99
CA ILE A 23 4.50 -4.05 5.24
C ILE A 23 5.85 -3.38 4.94
N ASP A 24 6.13 -2.34 5.73
CA ASP A 24 7.31 -1.53 5.60
C ASP A 24 8.06 -1.50 6.93
N HIS A 25 9.28 -2.02 6.89
CA HIS A 25 10.15 -2.18 8.05
C HIS A 25 11.40 -1.30 7.96
N LEU A 26 11.52 -0.45 6.93
CA LEU A 26 12.72 0.33 6.69
C LEU A 26 12.59 1.73 7.28
N PRO A 27 13.70 2.32 7.78
CA PRO A 27 13.77 3.74 8.10
C PRO A 27 13.51 4.60 6.86
N TRP A 28 13.09 5.84 7.06
CA TRP A 28 12.81 6.77 5.97
C TRP A 28 14.10 7.40 5.45
N ASP A 29 14.35 7.22 4.15
CA ASP A 29 15.37 7.93 3.38
C ASP A 29 14.96 8.02 1.91
N ALA A 30 15.69 8.80 1.11
CA ALA A 30 15.36 9.03 -0.29
C ALA A 30 15.39 7.74 -1.15
N GLN A 31 16.27 6.78 -0.83
CA GLN A 31 16.34 5.52 -1.56
C GLN A 31 15.12 4.66 -1.25
N HIS A 32 14.75 4.60 0.02
CA HIS A 32 13.57 3.89 0.48
C HIS A 32 12.28 4.46 -0.14
N LEU A 33 12.12 5.79 -0.21
CA LEU A 33 10.96 6.40 -0.87
C LEU A 33 10.83 5.99 -2.35
N TYR A 34 11.97 5.91 -3.05
CA TYR A 34 11.99 5.41 -4.43
C TYR A 34 11.55 3.95 -4.51
N ASP A 35 12.07 3.10 -3.62
CA ASP A 35 11.73 1.67 -3.59
C ASP A 35 10.24 1.46 -3.25
N LEU A 36 9.70 2.23 -2.31
CA LEU A 36 8.28 2.22 -1.97
C LEU A 36 7.41 2.65 -3.15
N GLN A 37 7.82 3.68 -3.90
CA GLN A 37 7.12 4.08 -5.13
C GLN A 37 7.07 2.92 -6.14
N GLN A 38 8.17 2.17 -6.31
CA GLN A 38 8.18 1.01 -7.20
C GLN A 38 7.20 -0.09 -6.74
N ARG A 39 7.09 -0.32 -5.43
CA ARG A 39 6.12 -1.28 -4.86
C ARG A 39 4.67 -0.85 -5.11
N ILE A 40 4.34 0.41 -4.87
CA ILE A 40 3.00 0.97 -5.15
C ILE A 40 2.68 0.83 -6.64
N ASN A 41 3.61 1.21 -7.52
CA ASN A 41 3.43 1.07 -8.97
C ASN A 41 3.23 -0.37 -9.42
N LEU A 42 3.88 -1.34 -8.74
CA LEU A 42 3.67 -2.75 -9.05
C LEU A 42 2.28 -3.22 -8.61
N CYS A 43 1.78 -2.78 -7.46
CA CYS A 43 0.40 -3.05 -7.04
C CYS A 43 -0.61 -2.56 -8.09
N LEU A 44 -0.44 -1.31 -8.55
CA LEU A 44 -1.29 -0.74 -9.60
C LEU A 44 -1.25 -1.56 -10.88
N ARG A 45 -0.06 -1.90 -11.37
CA ARG A 45 0.07 -2.74 -12.58
C ARG A 45 -0.61 -4.09 -12.43
N THR A 46 -0.54 -4.72 -11.26
CA THR A 46 -1.20 -6.01 -11.00
C THR A 46 -2.73 -5.90 -10.97
N ILE A 47 -3.27 -4.78 -10.47
CA ILE A 47 -4.71 -4.48 -10.51
C ILE A 47 -5.14 -4.22 -11.96
N GLU A 48 -4.45 -3.32 -12.65
CA GLU A 48 -4.78 -2.87 -14.01
C GLU A 48 -4.63 -3.98 -15.06
N SER A 49 -3.66 -4.88 -14.89
CA SER A 49 -3.49 -6.03 -15.78
C SER A 49 -4.58 -7.10 -15.60
N GLY A 50 -5.33 -7.03 -14.51
CA GLY A 50 -6.28 -8.05 -14.10
C GLY A 50 -5.65 -9.36 -13.65
N GLU A 51 -4.32 -9.42 -13.51
CA GLU A 51 -3.60 -10.60 -13.01
C GLU A 51 -4.14 -11.04 -11.63
N LEU A 52 -4.50 -10.07 -10.80
CA LEU A 52 -5.08 -10.31 -9.48
C LEU A 52 -6.39 -11.13 -9.55
N PHE A 53 -7.22 -10.89 -10.56
CA PHE A 53 -8.54 -11.51 -10.71
C PHE A 53 -8.50 -12.97 -11.12
N LEU A 54 -7.37 -13.42 -11.68
CA LEU A 54 -7.17 -14.84 -12.00
C LEU A 54 -7.14 -15.69 -10.72
N SER A 55 -6.62 -15.12 -9.62
CA SER A 55 -6.54 -15.78 -8.32
C SER A 55 -7.65 -15.35 -7.36
N HIS A 56 -8.19 -14.13 -7.54
CA HIS A 56 -9.22 -13.52 -6.69
C HIS A 56 -10.36 -12.95 -7.55
N PRO A 57 -11.19 -13.80 -8.20
CA PRO A 57 -12.24 -13.33 -9.10
C PRO A 57 -13.29 -12.46 -8.39
N ASP A 58 -13.54 -12.72 -7.10
CA ASP A 58 -14.47 -11.93 -6.27
C ASP A 58 -14.04 -10.46 -6.10
N ALA A 59 -12.79 -10.11 -6.42
CA ALA A 59 -12.28 -8.73 -6.36
C ALA A 59 -12.59 -7.91 -7.63
N ALA A 60 -13.05 -8.53 -8.72
CA ALA A 60 -13.20 -7.89 -10.03
C ALA A 60 -14.17 -6.70 -10.04
N ASP A 61 -15.19 -6.74 -9.18
CA ASP A 61 -16.23 -5.73 -9.10
C ASP A 61 -16.09 -4.81 -7.85
N GLY A 62 -15.00 -4.95 -7.10
CA GLY A 62 -14.76 -4.28 -5.82
C GLY A 62 -13.93 -3.00 -5.91
N GLU A 63 -14.05 -2.14 -4.89
CA GLU A 63 -13.12 -1.02 -4.71
C GLU A 63 -11.73 -1.53 -4.29
N PHE A 64 -10.69 -0.78 -4.64
CA PHE A 64 -9.31 -1.14 -4.31
C PHE A 64 -8.69 -0.20 -3.29
N ALA A 65 -8.05 -0.81 -2.29
CA ALA A 65 -7.21 -0.08 -1.35
C ALA A 65 -5.82 -0.69 -1.25
N ILE A 66 -4.82 0.18 -1.34
CA ILE A 66 -3.45 -0.10 -0.93
C ILE A 66 -3.30 0.37 0.51
N VAL A 67 -2.84 -0.51 1.38
CA VAL A 67 -2.64 -0.24 2.80
C VAL A 67 -1.17 -0.41 3.15
N LEU A 68 -0.50 0.69 3.45
CA LEU A 68 0.87 0.69 3.96
C LEU A 68 0.88 0.59 5.50
N ARG A 69 1.67 -0.34 6.01
CA ARG A 69 1.86 -0.62 7.43
C ARG A 69 3.33 -0.44 7.78
N CYS A 70 3.65 0.70 8.38
CA CYS A 70 5.02 1.10 8.67
C CYS A 70 5.40 0.70 10.11
N ILE A 71 6.61 0.20 10.30
CA ILE A 71 7.23 0.06 11.62
C ILE A 71 7.72 1.42 12.12
N HIS A 72 8.36 2.21 11.25
CA HIS A 72 8.91 3.52 11.57
C HIS A 72 7.92 4.65 11.26
N GLU A 73 7.90 5.69 12.10
CA GLU A 73 7.03 6.84 11.86
C GLU A 73 7.52 7.66 10.65
N PRO A 74 6.65 7.96 9.67
CA PRO A 74 7.03 8.82 8.53
C PRO A 74 7.52 10.18 9.01
N ASP A 75 8.74 10.53 8.60
CA ASP A 75 9.26 11.88 8.76
C ASP A 75 8.52 12.88 7.84
N THR A 76 8.91 14.16 7.89
CA THR A 76 8.25 15.22 7.11
C THR A 76 8.28 14.94 5.60
N GLU A 77 9.40 14.42 5.07
CA GLU A 77 9.56 14.15 3.64
C GLU A 77 8.74 12.93 3.23
N ALA A 78 8.84 11.84 3.99
CA ALA A 78 8.07 10.64 3.78
C ALA A 78 6.56 10.90 3.87
N ARG A 79 6.12 11.72 4.82
CA ARG A 79 4.72 12.11 4.94
C ARG A 79 4.25 12.90 3.73
N ALA A 80 5.03 13.88 3.26
CA ALA A 80 4.68 14.63 2.06
C ALA A 80 4.57 13.73 0.83
N PHE A 81 5.49 12.77 0.68
CA PHE A 81 5.44 11.75 -0.36
C PHE A 81 4.16 10.89 -0.27
N LEU A 82 3.84 10.37 0.92
CA LEU A 82 2.66 9.51 1.13
C LEU A 82 1.35 10.24 0.87
N GLU A 83 1.25 11.52 1.27
CA GLU A 83 0.08 12.34 1.00
C GLU A 83 -0.08 12.63 -0.50
N GLN A 84 1.01 12.96 -1.20
CA GLN A 84 0.96 13.15 -2.65
C GLN A 84 0.57 11.87 -3.39
N ALA A 85 1.12 10.72 -2.97
CA ALA A 85 0.74 9.43 -3.53
C ALA A 85 -0.75 9.14 -3.29
N ARG A 86 -1.26 9.46 -2.09
CA ARG A 86 -2.68 9.29 -1.75
C ARG A 86 -3.58 10.14 -2.64
N GLU A 87 -3.26 11.41 -2.85
CA GLU A 87 -4.02 12.29 -3.74
C GLU A 87 -4.05 11.77 -5.18
N MET A 88 -2.90 11.38 -5.72
CA MET A 88 -2.80 10.83 -7.08
C MET A 88 -3.58 9.53 -7.25
N LEU A 89 -3.53 8.65 -6.25
CA LEU A 89 -4.27 7.39 -6.25
C LEU A 89 -5.77 7.63 -6.15
N ASP A 90 -6.21 8.54 -5.27
CA ASP A 90 -7.62 8.89 -5.11
C ASP A 90 -8.19 9.46 -6.43
N GLU A 91 -7.44 10.31 -7.15
CA GLU A 91 -7.83 10.81 -8.47
C GLU A 91 -7.96 9.70 -9.52
N ALA A 92 -7.16 8.64 -9.41
CA ALA A 92 -7.20 7.46 -10.27
C ALA A 92 -8.26 6.42 -9.84
N GLY A 93 -8.99 6.68 -8.74
CA GLY A 93 -10.04 5.78 -8.23
C GLY A 93 -9.53 4.67 -7.30
N TYR A 94 -8.29 4.77 -6.82
CA TYR A 94 -7.69 3.85 -5.86
C TYR A 94 -7.51 4.52 -4.50
N ARG A 95 -7.62 3.75 -3.40
CA ARG A 95 -7.44 4.30 -2.05
C ARG A 95 -6.04 3.98 -1.55
N LEU A 96 -5.32 4.97 -1.01
CA LEU A 96 -4.11 4.73 -0.22
C LEU A 96 -4.36 5.04 1.25
N ARG A 97 -4.06 4.09 2.13
CA ARG A 97 -4.08 4.28 3.58
C ARG A 97 -2.72 3.92 4.14
N PHE A 98 -2.20 4.70 5.07
CA PHE A 98 -0.94 4.38 5.75
C PHE A 98 -1.08 4.56 7.26
N GLY A 99 -0.28 3.82 8.02
CA GLY A 99 -0.31 3.85 9.48
C GLY A 99 0.67 2.86 10.10
N PRO A 100 0.74 2.80 11.44
CA PRO A 100 1.61 1.85 12.12
C PRO A 100 1.23 0.40 11.79
N LEU A 101 2.22 -0.50 11.78
CA LEU A 101 1.99 -1.94 11.67
C LEU A 101 1.21 -2.49 12.89
N GLY A 102 1.46 -1.93 14.07
CA GLY A 102 0.75 -2.23 15.32
C GLY A 102 -0.12 -1.06 15.80
N SER A 103 -0.24 -0.92 17.13
CA SER A 103 -0.97 0.19 17.75
C SER A 103 -0.22 1.53 17.73
N ALA A 104 1.10 1.50 17.51
CA ALA A 104 1.98 2.66 17.43
C ALA A 104 3.20 2.32 16.56
N TYR A 105 3.97 3.34 16.16
CA TYR A 105 5.27 3.14 15.51
C TYR A 105 6.30 2.68 16.55
N ALA A 106 7.32 1.94 16.09
CA ALA A 106 8.41 1.48 16.94
C ALA A 106 9.14 2.65 17.62
N ASP A 107 9.27 3.76 16.92
CA ASP A 107 10.00 4.94 17.40
C ASP A 107 9.20 5.79 18.39
N THR A 108 7.88 5.61 18.47
CA THR A 108 7.00 6.31 19.42
C THR A 108 6.95 5.60 20.79
N SER A 109 7.59 4.44 20.93
CA SER A 109 7.65 3.69 22.18
C SER A 109 8.83 4.15 23.04
N ALA A 110 8.72 5.35 23.63
CA ALA A 110 9.68 5.92 24.58
C ALA A 110 9.00 6.33 25.90
#